data_AF-A0A938MBT7-F1
#
_entry.id   AF-A0A938MBT7-F1
#
_cell.length_a   1.000
_cell.length_b   1.000
_cell.length_c   1.000
_cell.angle_alpha   90.00
_cell.angle_beta   90.00
_cell.angle_gamma   90.00
#
_symmetry.space_group_name_H-M   'P 1'
#
loop_
_entity.id
_entity.type
_entity.pdbx_description
1 polymer ?
#
loop_
_entity_poly.entity_id
_entity_poly.type
_entity_poly.pdbx_seq_one_letter_code
_entity_poly.pdbx_strand_id
1 'polypeptide(L)'
;MYLSRVQLTNWRSYADATFELRKPTEGRPAVLIGAMNGHGKTSLLISLYLGLFGQFGLRYCEGFRLATGEDMGSYRKALGKFRRRTASPDEPTVVDLTFTPTLNDTGEEEVRIIRRWHFSSSNQPRPGDAFEEAEIWLGGEVLRRADLVTTQDRIEKHLFPAHVAPA
;
A
#
# COMPACT_ATOMS: atom_id res chain seq x y z
N MET A 1 3.86 -4.88 -16.08
CA MET A 1 4.24 -5.40 -14.74
C MET A 1 3.18 -6.31 -14.12
N TYR A 2 3.49 -7.03 -13.03
CA TYR A 2 2.52 -7.69 -12.15
C TYR A 2 2.87 -7.51 -10.67
N LEU A 3 1.88 -7.49 -9.77
CA LEU A 3 2.11 -7.53 -8.33
C LEU A 3 2.68 -8.90 -7.95
N SER A 4 3.93 -8.95 -7.51
CA SER A 4 4.66 -10.19 -7.20
C SER A 4 4.73 -10.46 -5.70
N ARG A 5 4.73 -9.41 -4.87
CA ARG A 5 4.83 -9.55 -3.41
C ARG A 5 3.99 -8.50 -2.68
N VAL A 6 3.33 -8.95 -1.61
CA VAL A 6 2.68 -8.09 -0.62
C VAL A 6 3.19 -8.48 0.76
N GLN A 7 3.89 -7.58 1.44
CA GLN A 7 4.30 -7.75 2.83
C GLN A 7 3.57 -6.75 3.72
N LEU A 8 2.97 -7.26 4.80
CA LEU A 8 2.14 -6.52 5.73
C LEU A 8 2.67 -6.68 7.14
N THR A 9 2.95 -5.56 7.80
CA THR A 9 3.39 -5.55 9.21
C THR A 9 2.42 -4.69 10.02
N ASN A 10 1.96 -5.22 11.15
CA ASN A 10 1.02 -4.56 12.06
C ASN A 10 -0.26 -4.04 11.36
N TRP A 11 -0.75 -4.79 10.36
CA TRP A 11 -1.90 -4.44 9.54
C TRP A 11 -3.12 -5.30 9.89
N ARG A 12 -4.06 -4.74 10.66
CA ARG A 12 -5.29 -5.41 11.11
C ARG A 12 -5.02 -6.81 11.68
N SER A 13 -5.43 -7.84 10.95
CA SER A 13 -5.29 -9.26 11.29
C SER A 13 -3.87 -9.79 11.08
N TYR A 14 -3.03 -9.08 10.33
CA TYR A 14 -1.67 -9.49 9.98
C TYR A 14 -0.66 -8.83 10.93
N ALA A 15 0.02 -9.66 11.71
CA ALA A 15 1.14 -9.24 12.56
C ALA A 15 2.37 -8.95 11.70
N ASP A 16 2.77 -9.97 10.95
CA ASP A 16 3.78 -9.97 9.92
C ASP A 16 3.36 -11.08 8.95
N ALA A 17 3.05 -10.71 7.70
CA ALA A 17 2.57 -11.63 6.69
C ALA A 17 3.16 -11.25 5.33
N THR A 18 3.58 -12.26 4.58
CA THR A 18 4.07 -12.10 3.21
C THR A 18 3.27 -12.98 2.27
N PHE A 19 2.80 -12.39 1.18
CA PHE A 19 2.11 -13.06 0.09
C PHE A 19 2.98 -12.96 -1.16
N GLU A 20 3.37 -14.12 -1.69
CA GLU A 20 4.07 -14.22 -2.97
C GLU A 20 3.07 -14.62 -4.05
N LEU A 21 2.88 -13.72 -5.02
CA LEU A 21 1.98 -13.93 -6.15
C LEU A 21 2.79 -14.45 -7.33
N ARG A 22 2.27 -15.50 -7.94
CA ARG A 22 2.96 -16.15 -9.06
C ARG A 22 2.93 -15.25 -10.28
N LYS A 23 4.05 -15.25 -11.03
CA LYS A 23 4.13 -14.60 -12.34
C LYS A 23 2.96 -15.07 -13.23
N PRO A 24 2.18 -14.15 -13.81
CA PRO A 24 1.10 -14.52 -14.72
C PRO A 24 1.67 -15.21 -15.96
N THR A 25 0.93 -16.19 -16.47
CA THR A 25 1.22 -16.89 -17.73
C THR A 25 -0.03 -16.83 -18.60
N GLU A 26 0.09 -17.06 -19.91
CA GLU A 26 -1.05 -17.03 -20.85
C GLU A 26 -2.23 -17.89 -20.37
N GLY A 27 -1.95 -19.07 -19.79
CA GLY A 27 -2.99 -19.97 -19.27
C GLY A 27 -3.44 -19.69 -17.82
N ARG A 28 -2.76 -18.79 -17.09
CA ARG A 28 -3.04 -18.48 -15.67
C ARG A 28 -2.78 -17.00 -15.37
N PRO A 29 -3.58 -16.07 -15.90
CA PRO A 29 -3.39 -14.63 -15.68
C PRO A 29 -3.97 -14.14 -14.34
N ALA A 30 -4.82 -14.95 -13.69
CA ALA A 30 -5.57 -14.56 -12.50
C ALA A 30 -5.07 -15.28 -11.24
N VAL A 31 -5.02 -14.56 -10.13
CA VAL A 31 -4.79 -15.11 -8.79
C VAL A 31 -6.06 -14.97 -7.96
N LEU A 32 -6.57 -16.08 -7.43
CA LEU A 32 -7.70 -16.10 -6.51
C LEU A 32 -7.19 -16.10 -5.07
N ILE A 33 -7.59 -15.09 -4.30
CA ILE A 33 -7.32 -15.03 -2.86
C ILE A 33 -8.55 -15.55 -2.10
N GLY A 34 -8.50 -16.83 -1.73
CA GLY A 34 -9.55 -17.51 -0.96
C GLY A 34 -9.17 -17.67 0.51
N ALA A 35 -10.11 -17.40 1.41
CA ALA A 35 -10.03 -17.71 2.84
C ALA A 35 -11.43 -17.66 3.47
N MET A 36 -11.58 -18.20 4.69
CA MET A 36 -12.82 -18.05 5.46
C MET A 36 -13.09 -16.60 5.86
N ASN A 37 -14.32 -16.29 6.28
CA ASN A 37 -14.64 -14.97 6.82
C ASN A 37 -13.82 -14.69 8.09
N GLY A 38 -13.48 -13.42 8.31
CA GLY A 38 -12.60 -13.01 9.42
C GLY A 38 -11.09 -13.25 9.22
N HIS A 39 -10.66 -13.99 8.19
CA HIS A 39 -9.24 -14.32 7.97
C HIS A 39 -8.43 -13.24 7.22
N GLY A 40 -8.98 -12.02 7.12
CA GLY A 40 -8.24 -10.87 6.60
C GLY A 40 -8.34 -10.62 5.09
N LYS A 41 -9.15 -11.34 4.32
CA LYS A 41 -9.35 -11.09 2.87
C LYS A 41 -9.56 -9.60 2.55
N THR A 42 -10.53 -8.98 3.22
CA THR A 42 -10.84 -7.55 3.08
C THR A 42 -9.69 -6.67 3.58
N SER A 43 -8.99 -7.09 4.64
CA SER A 43 -7.80 -6.39 5.14
C SER A 43 -6.68 -6.35 4.10
N LEU A 44 -6.45 -7.45 3.40
CA LEU A 44 -5.46 -7.54 2.31
C LEU A 44 -5.88 -6.69 1.10
N LEU A 45 -7.16 -6.69 0.72
CA LEU A 45 -7.61 -5.80 -0.36
C LEU A 45 -7.40 -4.32 0.01
N ILE A 46 -7.74 -3.94 1.25
CA ILE A 46 -7.59 -2.56 1.71
C ILE A 46 -6.10 -2.15 1.83
N SER A 47 -5.18 -3.06 2.16
CA SER A 47 -3.76 -2.73 2.15
C SER A 47 -3.29 -2.35 0.75
N LEU A 48 -3.84 -2.93 -0.32
CA LEU A 48 -3.48 -2.53 -1.68
C LEU A 48 -3.92 -1.08 -1.96
N TYR A 49 -5.15 -0.72 -1.62
CA TYR A 49 -5.64 0.66 -1.83
C TYR A 49 -4.83 1.69 -1.04
N LEU A 50 -4.62 1.44 0.25
CA LEU A 50 -3.92 2.39 1.12
C LEU A 50 -2.40 2.38 0.92
N GLY A 51 -1.81 1.22 0.61
CA GLY A 51 -0.39 1.11 0.30
C GLY A 51 -0.02 1.85 -0.97
N LEU A 52 -0.82 1.69 -2.04
CA LEU A 52 -0.60 2.39 -3.30
C LEU A 52 -0.89 3.88 -3.20
N PHE A 53 -2.07 4.25 -2.68
CA PHE A 53 -2.61 5.59 -2.86
C PHE A 53 -2.69 6.43 -1.58
N GLY A 54 -2.31 5.89 -0.42
CA GLY A 54 -2.38 6.60 0.85
C GLY A 54 -3.78 7.15 1.12
N GLN A 55 -3.88 8.44 1.39
CA GLN A 55 -5.15 9.15 1.61
C GLN A 55 -6.14 9.02 0.45
N PHE A 56 -5.67 9.00 -0.79
CA PHE A 56 -6.53 8.90 -1.98
C PHE A 56 -7.15 7.51 -2.11
N GLY A 57 -6.55 6.50 -1.47
CA GLY A 57 -7.07 5.13 -1.39
C GLY A 57 -8.25 4.98 -0.43
N LEU A 58 -8.45 5.92 0.50
CA LEU A 58 -9.42 5.76 1.58
C LEU A 58 -10.86 5.63 1.07
N ARG A 59 -11.23 6.35 0.01
CA ARG A 59 -12.57 6.29 -0.58
C ARG A 59 -12.99 4.91 -1.08
N TYR A 60 -12.01 4.05 -1.39
CA TYR A 60 -12.22 2.66 -1.83
C TYR A 60 -12.34 1.69 -0.66
N CYS A 61 -12.07 2.14 0.57
CA CYS A 61 -12.23 1.34 1.77
C CYS A 61 -13.71 1.33 2.21
N GLU A 62 -14.19 0.16 2.63
CA GLU A 62 -15.54 0.00 3.16
C GLU A 62 -15.80 0.95 4.34
N GLY A 63 -16.93 1.66 4.31
CA GLY A 63 -17.32 2.65 5.32
C GLY A 63 -16.75 4.05 5.12
N PHE A 64 -16.00 4.31 4.04
CA PHE A 64 -15.36 5.60 3.77
C PHE A 64 -15.71 6.20 2.39
N ARG A 65 -16.77 5.73 1.74
CA ARG A 65 -17.19 6.18 0.39
C ARG A 65 -17.46 7.68 0.27
N LEU A 66 -17.79 8.36 1.37
CA LEU A 66 -18.05 9.80 1.42
C LEU A 66 -16.83 10.63 1.87
N ALA A 67 -15.69 10.00 2.17
CA ALA A 67 -14.48 10.73 2.48
C ALA A 67 -13.97 11.40 1.19
N THR A 68 -14.08 12.72 1.11
CA THR A 68 -13.35 13.49 0.12
C THR A 68 -11.86 13.40 0.45
N GLY A 69 -11.01 13.24 -0.56
CA GLY A 69 -9.56 13.03 -0.37
C GLY A 69 -8.79 14.19 0.27
N GLU A 70 -9.50 15.23 0.72
CA GLU A 70 -8.96 16.45 1.31
C GLU A 70 -9.01 16.46 2.85
N ASP A 71 -9.76 15.55 3.49
CA ASP A 71 -9.84 15.49 4.96
C ASP A 71 -8.74 14.60 5.57
N MET A 72 -7.57 15.20 5.78
CA MET A 72 -6.43 14.59 6.47
C MET A 72 -6.74 14.16 7.92
N GLY A 73 -7.68 14.84 8.59
CA GLY A 73 -8.11 14.49 9.94
C GLY A 73 -8.88 13.17 9.97
N SER A 74 -9.83 13.01 9.04
CA SER A 74 -10.56 11.76 8.83
C SER A 74 -9.63 10.63 8.40
N TYR A 75 -8.68 10.89 7.51
CA TYR A 75 -7.67 9.91 7.08
C TYR A 75 -6.85 9.36 8.24
N ARG A 76 -6.22 10.24 9.04
CA ARG A 76 -5.44 9.83 10.22
C ARG A 76 -6.27 9.00 11.20
N LYS A 77 -7.48 9.47 11.51
CA LYS A 77 -8.40 8.76 12.41
C LYS A 77 -8.82 7.40 11.84
N ALA A 78 -9.03 7.30 10.54
CA ALA A 78 -9.35 6.05 9.86
C ALA A 78 -8.19 5.06 9.93
N LEU A 79 -6.94 5.51 9.73
CA LEU A 79 -5.73 4.69 9.80
C LEU A 79 -5.51 4.01 11.16
N GLY A 80 -5.93 4.65 12.25
CA GLY A 80 -5.98 4.01 13.57
C GLY A 80 -6.80 2.71 13.60
N LYS A 81 -7.83 2.57 12.75
CA LYS A 81 -8.63 1.33 12.64
C LYS A 81 -7.94 0.22 11.84
N PHE A 82 -6.91 0.56 11.06
CA PHE A 82 -6.15 -0.40 10.24
C PHE A 82 -4.90 -0.90 10.96
N ARG A 83 -4.44 -0.20 11.99
CA ARG A 83 -3.35 -0.67 12.86
C ARG A 83 -3.78 -1.87 13.68
N ARG A 84 -2.90 -2.86 13.77
CA ARG A 84 -3.06 -4.01 14.65
C ARG A 84 -3.01 -3.58 16.11
N ARG A 85 -4.00 -3.98 16.91
CA ARG A 85 -4.15 -3.56 18.32
C ARG A 85 -2.98 -3.96 19.22
N THR A 86 -2.27 -5.03 18.89
CA THR A 86 -1.16 -5.57 19.68
C THR A 86 0.20 -5.09 19.19
N ALA A 87 0.25 -4.16 18.23
CA ALA A 87 1.50 -3.59 17.74
C ALA A 87 2.13 -2.71 18.82
N SER A 88 3.44 -2.86 19.04
CA SER A 88 4.20 -2.01 19.97
C SER A 88 4.14 -0.55 19.51
N PRO A 89 4.05 0.46 20.39
CA PRO A 89 3.79 1.82 19.94
C PRO A 89 4.89 2.48 19.11
N ASP A 90 6.11 1.96 19.20
CA ASP A 90 7.29 2.32 18.42
C ASP A 90 7.35 1.64 17.05
N GLU A 91 6.59 0.55 16.85
CA GLU A 91 6.54 -0.15 15.58
C GLU A 91 5.56 0.53 14.60
N PRO A 92 5.99 0.81 13.36
CA PRO A 92 5.07 1.31 12.35
C PRO A 92 4.06 0.22 11.91
N THR A 93 2.96 0.68 11.34
CA THR A 93 2.11 -0.14 10.47
C THR A 93 2.68 -0.03 9.05
N VAL A 94 2.94 -1.14 8.38
CA VAL A 94 3.67 -1.15 7.09
C VAL A 94 2.89 -1.93 6.03
N VAL A 95 2.86 -1.35 4.83
CA VAL A 95 2.48 -2.04 3.60
C VAL A 95 3.64 -1.91 2.61
N ASP A 96 4.18 -3.05 2.20
CA ASP A 96 5.29 -3.17 1.23
C ASP A 96 4.81 -3.99 0.04
N LEU A 97 4.77 -3.34 -1.13
CA LEU A 97 4.27 -3.90 -2.38
C LEU A 97 5.41 -3.98 -3.37
N THR A 98 5.57 -5.12 -4.04
CA THR A 98 6.57 -5.29 -5.10
C THR A 98 5.89 -5.66 -6.40
N PHE A 99 6.21 -4.92 -7.45
CA PHE A 99 5.72 -5.12 -8.81
C PHE A 99 6.89 -5.48 -9.72
N THR A 100 6.82 -6.65 -10.33
CA THR A 100 7.91 -7.17 -11.15
C THR A 100 7.52 -7.14 -12.63
N PRO A 101 8.44 -6.81 -13.55
CA PRO A 101 8.22 -6.91 -14.99
C PRO A 101 7.91 -8.34 -15.45
N THR A 102 7.09 -8.44 -16.48
CA THR A 102 6.85 -9.66 -17.27
C THR A 102 7.70 -9.64 -18.54
N LEU A 103 7.64 -10.68 -19.37
CA LEU A 103 8.39 -10.72 -20.63
C LEU A 103 7.93 -9.65 -21.63
N ASN A 104 6.69 -9.16 -21.49
CA ASN A 104 6.13 -8.13 -22.36
C ASN A 104 6.54 -6.71 -21.92
N ASP A 105 7.12 -6.57 -20.73
CA ASP A 105 7.50 -5.30 -20.11
C ASP A 105 8.98 -5.00 -20.40
N THR A 106 9.36 -5.02 -21.67
CA THR A 106 10.77 -4.91 -22.08
C THR A 106 11.36 -3.56 -21.66
N GLY A 107 12.45 -3.57 -20.90
CA GLY A 107 13.13 -2.36 -20.42
C GLY A 107 12.51 -1.73 -19.17
N GLU A 108 11.47 -2.35 -18.59
CA GLU A 108 10.95 -1.95 -17.29
C GLU A 108 11.74 -2.60 -16.15
N GLU A 109 11.87 -1.88 -15.04
CA GLU A 109 12.52 -2.36 -13.82
C GLU A 109 11.48 -2.77 -12.76
N GLU A 110 11.91 -3.53 -11.76
CA GLU A 110 11.09 -3.80 -10.59
C GLU A 110 10.75 -2.49 -9.85
N VAL A 111 9.48 -2.35 -9.47
CA VAL A 111 8.99 -1.24 -8.67
C VAL A 111 8.56 -1.74 -7.30
N ARG A 112 9.16 -1.24 -6.23
CA ARG A 112 8.75 -1.55 -4.87
C ARG A 112 8.28 -0.29 -4.15
N ILE A 113 7.12 -0.36 -3.52
CA ILE A 113 6.51 0.74 -2.78
C ILE A 113 6.41 0.33 -1.32
N ILE A 114 6.97 1.14 -0.44
CA ILE A 114 6.88 0.92 1.00
C ILE A 114 6.20 2.13 1.61
N ARG A 115 5.02 1.91 2.20
CA ARG A 115 4.29 2.94 2.94
C ARG A 115 4.21 2.55 4.40
N ARG A 116 4.53 3.50 5.28
CA ARG A 116 4.58 3.30 6.72
C ARG A 116 3.76 4.38 7.42
N TRP A 117 2.97 3.97 8.40
CA TRP A 117 2.22 4.85 9.28
C TRP A 117 2.70 4.69 10.71
N HIS A 118 2.95 5.83 11.34
CA HIS A 118 3.55 5.95 12.66
C HIS A 118 2.54 6.47 13.67
N PHE A 119 2.60 5.88 14.86
CA PHE A 119 1.69 6.17 15.95
C PHE A 119 2.49 6.59 17.20
N SER A 120 1.81 7.23 18.14
CA SER A 120 2.33 7.58 19.45
C SER A 120 2.28 6.37 20.40
N SER A 121 2.89 6.51 21.57
CA SER A 121 2.75 5.58 22.72
C SER A 121 1.29 5.33 23.12
N SER A 122 0.40 6.30 22.93
CA SER A 122 -1.04 6.21 23.16
C SER A 122 -1.84 5.66 21.98
N ASN A 123 -1.16 5.06 21.00
CA ASN A 123 -1.72 4.49 19.77
C ASN A 123 -2.53 5.51 18.94
N GLN A 124 -2.19 6.80 19.06
CA GLN A 124 -2.75 7.86 18.22
C GLN A 124 -1.85 8.11 17.02
N PRO A 125 -2.40 8.47 15.84
CA PRO A 125 -1.60 8.93 14.71
C PRO A 125 -0.61 10.02 15.15
N ARG A 126 0.67 9.92 14.75
CA ARG A 126 1.63 11.02 15.00
C ARG A 126 1.16 12.30 14.29
N PRO A 127 1.50 13.49 14.79
CA PRO A 127 1.12 14.75 14.16
C PRO A 127 1.99 15.05 12.93
N GLY A 128 1.45 15.86 12.01
CA GLY A 128 2.19 16.38 10.86
C GLY A 128 2.81 15.31 9.96
N ASP A 129 3.98 15.62 9.42
CA ASP A 129 4.70 14.76 8.46
C ASP A 129 5.34 13.53 9.14
N ALA A 130 5.40 13.50 10.47
CA ALA A 130 5.86 12.34 11.22
C ALA A 130 4.83 11.18 11.23
N PHE A 131 3.62 11.40 10.69
CA PHE A 131 2.58 10.40 10.62
C PHE A 131 2.83 9.32 9.58
N GLU A 132 3.23 9.72 8.38
CA GLU A 132 3.22 8.85 7.21
C GLU A 132 4.48 9.10 6.38
N GLU A 133 5.05 8.00 5.91
CA GLU A 133 6.13 8.04 4.92
C GLU A 133 5.83 7.04 3.82
N ALA A 134 6.23 7.41 2.61
CA ALA A 134 6.19 6.54 1.45
C ALA A 134 7.55 6.58 0.75
N GLU A 135 7.99 5.43 0.29
CA GLU A 135 9.24 5.24 -0.45
C GLU A 135 8.93 4.40 -1.69
N ILE A 136 9.60 4.74 -2.79
CA ILE A 136 9.56 3.98 -4.03
C ILE A 136 10.98 3.59 -4.41
N TRP A 137 11.15 2.34 -4.78
CA TRP A 137 12.40 1.74 -5.22
C TRP A 137 12.22 1.30 -6.67
N LEU A 138 13.20 1.60 -7.53
CA LEU A 138 13.29 1.15 -8.91
C LEU A 138 14.55 0.32 -9.08
N GLY A 139 14.43 -0.90 -9.59
CA GLY A 139 15.60 -1.75 -9.87
C GLY A 139 16.47 -2.05 -8.64
N GLY A 140 15.90 -1.97 -7.43
CA GLY A 140 16.64 -2.14 -6.18
C GLY A 140 17.25 -0.86 -5.60
N GLU A 141 17.09 0.29 -6.25
CA GLU A 141 17.57 1.59 -5.79
C GLU A 141 16.41 2.46 -5.32
N VAL A 142 16.58 3.13 -4.17
CA VAL A 142 15.56 4.05 -3.66
C VAL A 142 15.54 5.34 -4.47
N LEU A 143 14.38 5.76 -4.97
CA LEU A 143 14.25 7.09 -5.53
C LEU A 143 14.39 8.12 -4.41
N ARG A 144 15.08 9.23 -4.71
CA ARG A 144 15.33 10.32 -3.74
C ARG A 144 14.08 10.67 -2.94
N ARG A 145 14.10 10.48 -1.62
CA ARG A 145 12.95 10.75 -0.75
C ARG A 145 12.35 12.14 -1.04
N ALA A 146 11.03 12.20 -1.13
CA ALA A 146 10.27 13.41 -1.42
C ALA A 146 9.07 13.50 -0.47
N ASP A 147 8.31 14.59 -0.57
CA ASP A 147 7.01 14.68 0.10
C ASP A 147 6.02 13.63 -0.45
N LEU A 148 4.89 13.45 0.25
CA LEU A 148 3.90 12.42 -0.11
C LEU A 148 3.24 12.66 -1.47
N VAL A 149 3.05 13.91 -1.88
CA VAL A 149 2.43 14.25 -3.18
C VAL A 149 3.39 13.88 -4.30
N THR A 150 4.64 14.36 -4.23
CA THR A 150 5.68 14.00 -5.20
C THR A 150 5.94 12.49 -5.24
N THR A 151 5.87 11.82 -4.10
CA THR A 151 6.03 10.35 -4.04
C THR A 151 4.86 9.64 -4.72
N GLN A 152 3.63 10.13 -4.51
CA GLN A 152 2.43 9.61 -5.18
C GLN A 152 2.53 9.77 -6.71
N ASP A 153 2.93 10.95 -7.20
CA ASP A 153 3.13 11.19 -8.63
C ASP A 153 4.14 10.22 -9.25
N ARG A 154 5.20 9.88 -8.51
CA ARG A 154 6.20 8.89 -8.95
C ARG A 154 5.64 7.48 -8.97
N ILE A 155 4.88 7.09 -7.94
CA ILE A 155 4.16 5.80 -7.92
C ILE A 155 3.31 5.68 -9.18
N GLU A 156 2.53 6.71 -9.48
CA GLU A 156 1.65 6.70 -10.64
C GLU A 156 2.42 6.64 -11.96
N LYS A 157 3.45 7.47 -12.11
CA LYS A 157 4.32 7.49 -13.29
C LYS A 157 5.00 6.14 -13.57
N HIS A 158 5.44 5.43 -12.54
CA HIS A 158 6.24 4.21 -12.68
C HIS A 158 5.40 2.93 -12.70
N LEU A 159 4.19 2.93 -12.12
CA LEU A 159 3.30 1.76 -12.14
C LEU A 159 2.20 1.82 -13.20
N PHE A 160 1.71 3.01 -13.54
CA PHE A 160 0.59 3.17 -14.47
C PHE A 160 1.09 3.87 -15.73
N PRO A 161 1.19 3.16 -16.87
CA PRO A 161 1.52 3.80 -18.13
C PRO A 161 0.54 4.94 -18.44
N ALA A 162 1.01 5.98 -19.13
CA ALA A 162 0.21 7.16 -19.45
C ALA A 162 -1.10 6.86 -20.22
N HIS A 163 -1.18 5.72 -20.91
CA HIS A 163 -2.37 5.28 -21.65
C HIS A 163 -3.45 4.60 -20.77
N VAL A 164 -3.16 4.35 -19.49
CA VAL A 164 -4.08 3.73 -18.52
C VAL A 164 -4.53 4.72 -17.44
N ALA A 165 -3.85 5.87 -17.31
CA ALA A 165 -4.30 6.97 -16.48
C ALA A 165 -5.53 7.62 -17.13
N PRO A 166 -6.64 7.85 -16.40
CA PRO A 166 -7.77 8.59 -16.95
C PRO A 166 -7.30 10.00 -17.35
N ALA A 167 -7.62 10.40 -18.59
CA ALA A 167 -7.35 11.73 -19.13
C ALA A 167 -8.10 12.83 -18.38
#